data_AF-A0A968WBR2-F1
#
_entry.id   AF-A0A968WBR2-F1
#
_cell.length_a   1.000
_cell.length_b   1.000
_cell.length_c   1.000
_cell.angle_alpha   90.00
_cell.angle_beta   90.00
_cell.angle_gamma   90.00
#
_symmetry.space_group_name_H-M   'P 1'
#
loop_
_entity.id
_entity.type
_entity.pdbx_description
1 polymer ?
#
loop_
_entity_poly.entity_id
_entity_poly.type
_entity_poly.pdbx_seq_one_letter_code
_entity_poly.pdbx_strand_id
1 'polypeptide(L)' 'MNSGNIDRKNVATKRDDPNYAQVSGYIQKDKALKFKVNCTALQITQSEALDEAISLWLEKQETKATNTSKKEGAA' A
#
# COMPACT_ATOMS: atom_id res chain seq x y z
N MET A 1 -22.30 -17.46 -32.42
CA MET A 1 -22.04 -17.14 -30.99
C MET A 1 -21.64 -15.67 -30.95
N ASN A 2 -22.48 -14.83 -30.35
CA ASN A 2 -22.37 -13.37 -30.43
C ASN A 2 -21.10 -12.86 -29.73
N SER A 3 -20.20 -12.26 -30.49
CA SER A 3 -19.13 -11.40 -29.98
C SER A 3 -19.75 -10.16 -29.34
N GLY A 4 -19.91 -10.19 -28.02
CA GLY A 4 -20.33 -9.03 -27.23
C GLY A 4 -19.28 -7.93 -27.32
N ASN A 5 -19.67 -6.81 -27.91
CA ASN A 5 -18.91 -5.56 -27.92
C ASN A 5 -18.88 -4.99 -26.49
N ILE A 6 -17.83 -5.29 -25.72
CA ILE A 6 -17.64 -4.69 -24.39
C ILE A 6 -17.05 -3.29 -24.59
N ASP A 7 -17.89 -2.27 -24.40
CA ASP A 7 -17.50 -0.87 -24.31
C ASP A 7 -16.47 -0.69 -23.17
N ARG A 8 -15.18 -0.68 -23.50
CA ARG A 8 -14.05 -0.52 -22.55
C ARG A 8 -14.00 0.85 -21.87
N LYS A 9 -14.97 1.73 -22.10
CA LYS A 9 -14.95 3.13 -21.65
C LYS A 9 -15.47 3.36 -20.22
N ASN A 10 -15.98 2.33 -19.53
CA ASN A 10 -16.61 2.54 -18.22
C ASN A 10 -16.33 1.41 -17.23
N VAL A 11 -15.05 1.14 -16.97
CA VAL A 11 -14.62 0.45 -15.74
C VAL A 11 -13.57 1.36 -15.12
N ALA A 12 -13.99 2.24 -14.23
CA ALA A 12 -13.07 3.06 -13.44
C ALA A 12 -12.17 2.11 -12.64
N THR A 13 -10.91 2.00 -13.03
CA THR A 13 -9.93 1.20 -12.28
C THR A 13 -9.35 2.07 -11.16
N LYS A 14 -8.73 1.46 -10.14
CA LYS A 14 -7.99 2.22 -9.11
C LYS A 14 -6.94 3.18 -9.69
N ARG A 15 -6.49 2.97 -10.93
CA ARG A 15 -5.57 3.86 -11.64
C ARG A 15 -6.23 5.15 -12.10
N ASP A 16 -7.53 5.13 -12.37
CA ASP A 16 -8.28 6.25 -12.94
C ASP A 16 -9.12 6.98 -11.85
N ASP A 17 -9.05 6.53 -10.60
CA ASP A 17 -9.71 7.14 -9.44
C ASP A 17 -8.79 8.20 -8.78
N PRO A 18 -9.23 9.47 -8.67
CA PRO A 18 -8.40 10.55 -8.11
C PRO A 18 -8.09 10.38 -6.62
N ASN A 19 -8.78 9.48 -5.91
CA ASN A 19 -8.51 9.19 -4.50
C ASN A 19 -7.36 8.18 -4.31
N TYR A 20 -6.82 7.62 -5.39
CA TYR A 20 -5.72 6.66 -5.33
C TYR A 20 -4.46 7.22 -5.98
N ALA A 21 -3.32 6.96 -5.34
CA ALA A 21 -2.00 7.26 -5.89
C ALA A 21 -1.18 5.99 -6.04
N GLN A 22 -0.42 5.87 -7.13
CA GLN A 22 0.51 4.75 -7.32
C GLN A 22 1.82 5.02 -6.57
N VAL A 23 2.21 4.10 -5.68
CA VAL A 23 3.52 4.08 -5.03
C VAL A 23 4.38 2.99 -5.67
N SER A 24 5.64 3.30 -5.99
CA SER A 24 6.58 2.35 -6.62
C SER A 24 7.97 2.44 -5.99
N GLY A 25 8.69 1.31 -5.99
CA GLY A 25 10.03 1.22 -5.42
C GLY A 25 10.63 -0.19 -5.53
N TYR A 26 11.93 -0.31 -5.24
CA TYR A 26 12.64 -1.58 -5.26
C TYR A 26 12.78 -2.16 -3.84
N ILE A 27 12.49 -3.46 -3.71
CA ILE A 27 12.75 -4.25 -2.50
C ILE A 27 13.55 -5.50 -2.87
N GLN A 28 14.11 -6.16 -1.86
CA GLN A 28 14.83 -7.43 -2.06
C GLN A 28 13.88 -8.50 -2.61
N LYS A 29 14.37 -9.34 -3.54
CA LYS A 29 13.57 -10.35 -4.26
C LYS A 29 12.89 -11.34 -3.31
N ASP A 30 13.58 -11.76 -2.26
CA ASP A 30 13.07 -12.66 -1.24
C ASP A 30 11.88 -12.05 -0.48
N LYS A 31 11.95 -10.76 -0.15
CA LYS A 31 10.85 -10.00 0.47
C LYS A 31 9.66 -9.89 -0.47
N ALA A 32 9.90 -9.56 -1.75
CA ALA A 32 8.84 -9.49 -2.76
C ALA A 32 8.10 -10.83 -2.93
N LEU A 33 8.84 -11.94 -2.94
CA LEU A 33 8.26 -13.29 -3.05
C LEU A 33 7.40 -13.61 -1.83
N LYS A 34 7.95 -13.46 -0.62
CA LYS A 34 7.24 -13.70 0.63
C LYS A 34 5.98 -12.84 0.74
N PHE A 35 6.07 -11.57 0.37
CA PHE A 35 4.92 -10.66 0.36
C PHE A 35 3.78 -11.19 -0.51
N LYS A 36 4.06 -11.56 -1.77
CA LYS A 36 3.05 -12.10 -2.71
C LYS A 36 2.43 -13.41 -2.23
N VAL A 37 3.26 -14.31 -1.69
CA VAL A 37 2.79 -15.59 -1.12
C VAL A 37 1.82 -15.34 0.04
N ASN A 38 2.15 -14.43 0.95
CA ASN A 38 1.28 -14.10 2.08
C ASN A 38 -0.03 -13.42 1.63
N CYS A 39 0.02 -12.49 0.68
CA CYS A 39 -1.20 -11.88 0.11
C CYS A 39 -2.14 -12.97 -0.44
N THR A 40 -1.58 -13.95 -1.15
CA THR A 40 -2.36 -15.07 -1.70
C THR A 40 -2.93 -15.96 -0.60
N ALA A 41 -2.12 -16.33 0.40
CA ALA A 41 -2.53 -17.17 1.51
C ALA A 41 -3.66 -16.54 2.34
N LEU A 42 -3.63 -15.21 2.49
CA LEU A 42 -4.62 -14.42 3.23
C LEU A 42 -5.82 -13.99 2.38
N GLN A 43 -5.83 -14.32 1.09
CA GLN A 43 -6.87 -13.89 0.13
C GLN A 43 -7.08 -12.37 0.07
N ILE A 44 -6.02 -11.59 0.22
CA ILE A 44 -6.03 -10.13 0.10
C ILE A 44 -5.24 -9.67 -1.13
N THR A 45 -5.57 -8.48 -1.63
CA THR A 45 -4.84 -7.86 -2.73
C THR A 45 -3.52 -7.26 -2.24
N GLN A 46 -2.54 -7.15 -3.15
CA GLN A 46 -1.27 -6.47 -2.84
C GLN A 46 -1.49 -4.99 -2.46
N SER A 47 -2.54 -4.35 -2.99
CA SER A 47 -2.89 -2.97 -2.62
C SER A 47 -3.33 -2.87 -1.16
N GLU A 48 -4.18 -3.78 -0.69
CA GLU A 48 -4.62 -3.81 0.72
C GLU A 48 -3.45 -4.05 1.66
N ALA A 49 -2.59 -5.03 1.34
CA ALA A 49 -1.41 -5.32 2.16
C ALA A 49 -0.37 -4.17 2.15
N LEU A 50 -0.24 -3.44 1.04
CA LEU A 50 0.59 -2.23 0.98
C LEU A 50 0.02 -1.10 1.84
N ASP A 51 -1.30 -0.89 1.80
CA ASP A 51 -1.98 0.16 2.55
C ASP A 51 -1.82 -0.06 4.07
N GLU A 52 -1.97 -1.29 4.55
CA GLU A 52 -1.69 -1.67 5.93
C GLU A 52 -0.22 -1.42 6.30
N ALA A 53 0.72 -1.88 5.46
CA ALA A 53 2.15 -1.73 5.73
C ALA A 53 2.59 -0.25 5.75
N ILE A 54 2.00 0.59 4.89
CA ILE A 54 2.25 2.04 4.84
C ILE A 54 1.66 2.72 6.07
N SER A 55 0.43 2.38 6.47
CA SER A 55 -0.22 2.92 7.67
C SER A 55 0.64 2.65 8.91
N LEU A 56 1.08 1.41 9.10
CA LEU A 56 1.98 1.02 10.20
C LEU A 56 3.34 1.73 10.15
N TRP A 57 3.84 2.08 8.96
CA TRP A 57 5.06 2.86 8.82
C TRP A 57 4.85 4.32 9.24
N LEU A 58 3.75 4.93 8.82
CA LEU A 58 3.41 6.33 9.16
C LEU A 58 3.19 6.50 10.67
N GLU A 59 2.44 5.61 11.30
CA GLU A 59 2.23 5.63 12.77
C GLU A 59 3.56 5.60 13.55
N LYS A 60 4.53 4.81 13.08
CA LYS A 60 5.87 4.75 13.69
C LYS A 60 6.63 6.06 13.54
N GLN A 61 6.43 6.78 12.44
CA GLN A 61 7.10 8.06 12.20
C GLN A 61 6.50 9.18 13.04
N GLU A 62 5.18 9.21 13.21
CA GLU A 62 4.49 10.14 14.12
C GLU A 62 4.93 9.95 15.58
N THR A 63 5.07 8.69 16.01
CA THR A 63 5.56 8.34 17.35
C THR A 63 7.02 8.73 17.57
N LYS A 64 7.86 8.74 16.52
CA LYS A 64 9.24 9.24 16.62
C LYS A 64 9.32 10.76 16.74
N ALA A 65 8.44 11.48 16.03
CA ALA A 65 8.40 12.93 16.10
C ALA A 65 8.03 13.42 17.51
N THR A 66 7.05 12.78 18.15
CA THR A 66 6.59 13.14 19.51
C THR A 66 7.59 12.83 20.62
N ASN A 67 8.44 11.81 20.46
CA ASN A 67 9.46 11.46 21.45
C ASN A 67 10.72 12.33 21.40
N THR A 68 10.89 13.14 20.35
CA THR A 68 12.04 14.05 20.23
C THR A 68 11.82 15.34 21.03
N SER A 69 10.56 15.81 21.15
CA SER A 69 10.21 17.03 21.89
C SER A 69 10.19 16.89 23.42
N LYS A 70 10.49 15.72 23.98
CA LYS A 70 10.44 15.46 25.44
C LYS A 70 11.81 15.31 26.10
N LYS A 71 12.92 15.39 25.34
CA LYS A 71 14.29 15.29 25.89
C LYS A 71 15.00 16.62 26.13
N GLU A 72 14.42 17.75 25.72
CA GLU A 72 14.95 19.10 26.04
C GLU A 72 14.18 19.68 27.24
N GLY A 73 14.46 19.17 28.44
CA GLY A 73 13.82 19.68 29.66
C GLY A 73 14.20 18.98 30.96
N ALA A 74 15.26 18.18 30.97
CA ALA A 74 15.83 17.60 32.17
C ALA A 74 17.36 17.74 32.12
N ALA A 75 17.81 18.96 32.41
CA ALA A 75 19.18 19.28 32.81
C ALA A 75 19.11 20.29 33.95
#